data_AF-A0ABD1V474-F1
#
_entry.id   AF-A0ABD1V474-F1
#
_cell.length_a   1.000
_cell.length_b   1.000
_cell.length_c   1.000
_cell.angle_alpha   90.00
_cell.angle_beta   90.00
_cell.angle_gamma   90.00
#
_symmetry.space_group_name_H-M   'P 1'
#
loop_
_entity.id
_entity.type
_entity.pdbx_description
1 polymer ?
#
loop_
_entity_poly.entity_id
_entity_poly.type
_entity_poly.pdbx_seq_one_letter_code
_entity_poly.pdbx_strand_id
1 'polypeptide(L)'
;MYVTKPRSLYLNNPGALYAQPLRDAPYSGQLVISDEESGGMCFSCYGIFRNNRIKRLPFPQDRILKVVNASVHEDVSITKVWFIPVVGQPLSSNRYYVIKAKGRHKGQAYTCSREDAAAMCCFNNVQTYRKTRPFNYRDSYQQVEIHRYHNGGFFAKSVDWDGYPPSFLRTAGWEIYTVNS
;
A
#
# COMPACT_ATOMS: atom_id res chain seq x y z
N MET A 1 -4.39 -16.79 10.26
CA MET A 1 -3.46 -17.47 9.32
C MET A 1 -3.65 -16.87 7.93
N TYR A 2 -2.57 -16.60 7.20
CA TYR A 2 -2.66 -16.11 5.82
C TYR A 2 -2.70 -17.26 4.82
N VAL A 3 -3.54 -17.12 3.79
CA VAL A 3 -3.55 -18.01 2.61
C VAL A 3 -3.02 -17.23 1.42
N THR A 4 -2.12 -17.83 0.66
CA THR A 4 -1.56 -17.21 -0.54
C THR A 4 -2.39 -17.55 -1.78
N LYS A 5 -2.60 -16.57 -2.65
CA LYS A 5 -3.27 -16.73 -3.96
C LYS A 5 -2.50 -15.96 -5.04
N PRO A 6 -2.47 -16.45 -6.29
CA PRO A 6 -1.81 -15.75 -7.39
C PRO A 6 -2.55 -14.45 -7.73
N ARG A 7 -1.82 -13.45 -8.23
CA ARG A 7 -2.37 -12.14 -8.54
C ARG A 7 -3.24 -12.15 -9.79
N SER A 8 -2.87 -12.93 -10.81
CA SER A 8 -3.67 -13.13 -12.04
C SER A 8 -5.10 -13.57 -11.75
N LEU A 9 -5.31 -14.45 -10.76
CA LEU A 9 -6.65 -14.90 -10.33
C LEU A 9 -7.59 -13.72 -10.04
N TYR A 10 -7.11 -12.71 -9.32
CA TYR A 10 -7.92 -11.54 -8.99
C TYR A 10 -8.05 -10.53 -10.13
N LEU A 11 -7.06 -10.47 -11.03
CA LEU A 11 -7.09 -9.57 -12.19
C LEU A 11 -8.07 -10.07 -13.26
N ASN A 12 -8.15 -11.39 -13.42
CA ASN A 12 -9.00 -12.08 -14.41
C ASN A 12 -10.41 -12.34 -13.88
N ASN A 13 -10.56 -12.54 -12.56
CA ASN A 13 -11.85 -12.71 -11.90
C ASN A 13 -12.03 -11.70 -10.76
N PRO A 14 -12.53 -10.49 -11.05
CA PRO A 14 -12.78 -9.48 -10.02
C PRO A 14 -13.76 -9.92 -8.92
N GLY A 15 -14.66 -10.87 -9.23
CA GLY A 15 -15.59 -11.45 -8.25
C GLY A 15 -14.88 -12.13 -7.09
N ALA A 16 -13.70 -12.70 -7.33
CA ALA A 16 -12.89 -13.36 -6.29
C ALA A 16 -12.41 -12.39 -5.20
N LEU A 17 -12.38 -11.07 -5.46
CA LEU A 17 -12.00 -10.05 -4.47
C LEU A 17 -13.01 -9.92 -3.33
N TYR A 18 -14.28 -10.26 -3.59
CA TYR A 18 -15.37 -10.15 -2.63
C TYR A 18 -15.52 -11.38 -1.74
N ALA A 19 -14.75 -12.44 -2.00
CA ALA A 19 -14.78 -13.66 -1.20
C ALA A 19 -14.43 -13.33 0.26
N GLN A 20 -15.37 -13.60 1.16
CA GLN A 20 -15.15 -13.38 2.57
C GLN A 20 -14.11 -14.36 3.13
N PRO A 21 -13.29 -13.94 4.10
CA PRO A 21 -12.44 -14.86 4.86
C PRO A 21 -13.31 -15.95 5.52
N LEU A 22 -12.78 -17.18 5.59
CA LEU A 22 -13.52 -18.34 6.12
C LEU A 22 -14.04 -18.07 7.54
N ARG A 23 -15.34 -18.33 7.79
CA ARG A 23 -15.99 -18.09 9.10
C ARG A 23 -15.32 -18.82 10.26
N ASP A 24 -14.75 -20.00 9.99
CA ASP A 24 -14.12 -20.86 11.00
C ASP A 24 -12.70 -20.41 11.37
N ALA A 25 -12.16 -19.41 10.67
CA ALA A 25 -10.84 -18.86 10.92
C ALA A 25 -10.93 -17.33 11.11
N PRO A 26 -11.47 -16.85 12.25
CA PRO A 26 -11.40 -15.44 12.60
C PRO A 26 -9.93 -15.00 12.56
N TYR A 27 -9.66 -13.84 11.96
CA TYR A 27 -8.31 -13.32 11.69
C TYR A 27 -7.51 -14.11 10.63
N SER A 28 -8.19 -14.84 9.75
CA SER A 28 -7.58 -15.25 8.48
C SER A 28 -7.43 -14.07 7.52
N GLY A 29 -6.41 -14.12 6.66
CA GLY A 29 -6.15 -13.10 5.65
C GLY A 29 -5.72 -13.74 4.34
N GLN A 30 -5.75 -12.96 3.26
CA GLN A 30 -5.27 -13.38 1.95
C GLN A 30 -4.02 -12.59 1.58
N LEU A 31 -2.97 -13.28 1.12
CA LEU A 31 -1.80 -12.67 0.52
C LEU A 31 -1.82 -12.92 -0.99
N VAL A 32 -1.50 -11.89 -1.74
CA VAL A 32 -1.46 -11.91 -3.20
C VAL A 32 -0.01 -12.02 -3.64
N ILE A 33 0.31 -13.07 -4.38
CA ILE A 33 1.67 -13.34 -4.86
C ILE A 33 1.74 -13.04 -6.35
N SER A 34 2.78 -12.34 -6.77
CA SER A 34 3.04 -12.09 -8.20
C SER A 34 3.31 -13.41 -8.92
N ASP A 35 2.65 -13.60 -10.05
CA ASP A 35 2.85 -14.71 -10.98
C ASP A 35 3.20 -14.18 -12.37
N GLU A 36 3.69 -15.05 -13.26
CA GLU A 36 4.18 -14.66 -14.59
C GLU A 36 3.13 -13.92 -15.41
N GLU A 37 1.87 -14.35 -15.33
CA GLU A 37 0.75 -13.75 -16.07
C GLU A 37 0.40 -12.35 -15.56
N SER A 38 0.68 -12.06 -14.28
CA SER A 38 0.46 -10.73 -13.69
C SER A 38 1.51 -9.68 -14.10
N GLY A 39 2.62 -10.11 -14.71
CA GLY A 39 3.72 -9.27 -15.15
C GLY A 39 3.49 -8.70 -16.56
N GLY A 40 2.88 -7.51 -16.65
CA GLY A 40 2.66 -6.85 -17.94
C GLY A 40 3.96 -6.47 -18.65
N MET A 41 4.21 -7.08 -19.81
CA MET A 41 5.24 -6.64 -20.74
C MET A 41 4.78 -5.36 -21.45
N CYS A 42 5.69 -4.39 -21.64
CA CYS A 42 5.43 -3.18 -22.41
C CYS A 42 6.38 -3.15 -23.61
N PHE A 43 5.82 -2.92 -24.79
CA PHE A 43 6.58 -2.82 -26.04
C PHE A 43 6.92 -1.35 -26.31
N SER A 44 8.21 -1.07 -26.52
CA SER A 44 8.69 0.19 -27.08
C SER A 44 9.53 -0.11 -28.32
N CYS A 45 9.76 0.89 -29.16
CA CYS A 45 10.57 0.82 -30.38
C CYS A 45 12.01 0.33 -30.16
N TYR A 46 12.45 0.21 -28.90
CA TYR A 46 13.79 -0.24 -28.47
C TYR A 46 13.79 -1.58 -27.72
N GLY A 47 12.67 -2.31 -27.67
CA GLY A 47 12.60 -3.65 -27.09
C GLY A 47 11.47 -3.85 -26.08
N ILE A 48 11.46 -5.04 -25.46
CA ILE A 48 10.51 -5.43 -24.41
C ILE A 48 11.02 -4.90 -23.08
N PHE A 49 10.33 -3.91 -22.52
CA PHE A 49 10.57 -3.46 -21.15
C PHE A 49 9.49 -4.04 -20.24
N ARG A 50 9.91 -4.64 -19.12
CA ARG A 50 8.96 -4.95 -18.04
C ARG A 50 8.53 -3.63 -17.42
N ASN A 51 7.29 -3.22 -17.67
CA ASN A 51 6.73 -2.09 -16.96
C ASN A 51 6.52 -2.51 -15.50
N ASN A 52 7.43 -2.07 -14.64
CA ASN A 52 7.39 -2.37 -13.21
C ASN A 52 6.32 -1.55 -12.47
N ARG A 53 5.62 -0.63 -13.14
CA ARG A 53 4.53 0.16 -12.56
C ARG A 53 3.28 -0.69 -12.35
N ILE A 54 2.77 -0.69 -11.12
CA ILE A 54 1.50 -1.32 -10.77
C ILE A 54 0.39 -0.29 -10.87
N LYS A 55 -0.60 -0.54 -11.73
CA LYS A 55 -1.77 0.35 -11.94
C LYS A 55 -3.10 -0.21 -11.41
N ARG A 56 -3.10 -1.47 -10.95
CA ARG A 56 -4.29 -2.21 -10.51
C ARG A 56 -4.05 -2.87 -9.15
N LEU A 57 -5.06 -2.77 -8.30
CA LEU A 57 -5.21 -3.54 -7.07
C LEU A 57 -5.66 -4.97 -7.41
N PRO A 58 -5.39 -5.96 -6.53
CA PRO A 58 -4.64 -5.83 -5.28
C PRO A 58 -3.11 -5.74 -5.52
N PHE A 59 -2.40 -5.16 -4.56
CA PHE A 59 -0.93 -5.12 -4.60
C PHE A 59 -0.34 -6.49 -4.28
N PRO A 60 0.83 -6.84 -4.83
CA PRO A 60 1.54 -8.07 -4.47
C PRO A 60 2.26 -7.95 -3.11
N GLN A 61 2.32 -9.05 -2.36
CA GLN A 61 2.95 -9.19 -1.05
C GLN A 61 4.23 -10.05 -1.05
N ASP A 62 4.71 -10.50 -2.21
CA ASP A 62 5.97 -11.25 -2.36
C ASP A 62 7.20 -10.35 -2.52
N ARG A 63 7.01 -9.03 -2.64
CA ARG A 63 8.10 -8.08 -2.87
C ARG A 63 7.88 -6.73 -2.20
N ILE A 64 8.98 -6.05 -1.93
CA ILE A 64 8.98 -4.65 -1.51
C ILE A 64 8.50 -3.80 -2.68
N LEU A 65 7.60 -2.86 -2.40
CA LEU A 65 7.09 -1.88 -3.35
C LEU A 65 7.70 -0.51 -3.10
N LYS A 66 7.92 0.25 -4.18
CA LYS A 66 8.32 1.65 -4.12
C LYS A 66 7.08 2.51 -4.36
N VAL A 67 6.70 3.30 -3.37
CA VAL A 67 5.75 4.40 -3.54
C VAL A 67 6.53 5.61 -3.99
N VAL A 68 6.17 6.14 -5.15
CA VAL A 68 6.79 7.31 -5.77
C VAL A 68 5.73 8.41 -5.80
N ASN A 69 6.04 9.53 -5.16
CA ASN A 69 5.18 10.69 -5.11
C ASN A 69 5.94 11.88 -5.70
N ALA A 70 5.53 12.30 -6.89
CA ALA A 70 6.07 13.45 -7.60
C ALA A 70 5.14 14.64 -7.36
N SER A 71 5.50 15.48 -6.39
CA SER A 71 4.85 16.78 -6.19
C SER A 71 5.42 17.80 -7.18
N VAL A 72 4.56 18.68 -7.70
CA VAL A 72 4.92 19.72 -8.69
C VAL A 72 6.00 20.68 -8.18
N HIS A 73 6.22 20.76 -6.86
CA HIS A 73 7.09 21.74 -6.21
C HIS A 73 8.19 21.14 -5.31
N GLU A 74 8.29 19.82 -5.16
CA GLU A 74 9.33 19.18 -4.33
C GLU A 74 10.00 18.03 -5.08
N ASP A 75 11.19 17.64 -4.63
CA ASP A 75 11.90 16.45 -5.09
C ASP A 75 11.04 15.19 -5.02
N VAL A 76 11.26 14.27 -5.96
CA VAL A 76 10.54 13.00 -6.03
C VAL A 76 10.81 12.19 -4.76
N SER A 77 9.79 12.00 -3.93
CA SER A 77 9.91 11.21 -2.71
C SER A 77 9.67 9.72 -3.01
N ILE A 78 10.62 8.87 -2.60
CA ILE A 78 10.57 7.42 -2.81
C ILE A 78 10.54 6.71 -1.47
N THR A 79 9.43 6.03 -1.17
CA THR A 79 9.27 5.25 0.06
C THR A 79 9.16 3.76 -0.25
N LYS A 80 9.99 2.93 0.42
CA LYS A 80 9.99 1.47 0.24
C LYS A 80 9.16 0.81 1.34
N VAL A 81 8.10 0.11 0.95
CA VAL A 81 7.09 -0.43 1.88
C VAL A 81 6.61 -1.83 1.49
N TRP A 82 6.04 -2.52 2.45
CA TRP A 82 5.16 -3.66 2.23
C TRP A 82 3.71 -3.21 2.44
N PHE A 83 2.83 -3.59 1.52
CA PHE A 83 1.38 -3.43 1.69
C PHE A 83 0.79 -4.77 2.08
N ILE A 84 0.39 -4.93 3.34
CA ILE A 84 -0.17 -6.19 3.85
C ILE A 84 -1.68 -6.05 3.98
N PRO A 85 -2.50 -6.85 3.29
CA PRO A 85 -3.95 -6.80 3.43
C PRO A 85 -4.41 -7.01 4.87
N VAL A 86 -5.40 -6.23 5.29
CA VAL A 86 -5.99 -6.33 6.63
C VAL A 86 -6.68 -7.69 6.80
N VAL A 87 -6.43 -8.35 7.94
CA VAL A 87 -7.04 -9.64 8.27
C VAL A 87 -8.54 -9.50 8.56
N GLY A 88 -9.32 -10.54 8.28
CA GLY A 88 -10.77 -10.52 8.52
C GLY A 88 -11.56 -9.62 7.57
N GLN A 89 -10.93 -9.08 6.52
CA GLN A 89 -11.58 -8.28 5.48
C GLN A 89 -11.38 -8.92 4.10
N PRO A 90 -12.35 -8.79 3.17
CA PRO A 90 -12.16 -9.19 1.78
C PRO A 90 -11.14 -8.25 1.11
N LEU A 91 -10.45 -8.73 0.07
CA LEU A 91 -9.48 -7.92 -0.68
C LEU A 91 -10.15 -6.74 -1.41
N SER A 92 -11.44 -6.83 -1.72
CA SER A 92 -12.25 -5.74 -2.27
C SER A 92 -12.31 -4.51 -1.36
N SER A 93 -12.07 -4.66 -0.05
CA SER A 93 -11.97 -3.54 0.88
C SER A 93 -10.79 -2.61 0.58
N ASN A 94 -9.78 -3.10 -0.14
CA ASN A 94 -8.53 -2.37 -0.43
C ASN A 94 -7.87 -1.77 0.82
N ARG A 95 -8.03 -2.43 1.97
CA ARG A 95 -7.41 -2.01 3.24
C ARG A 95 -6.09 -2.72 3.45
N TYR A 96 -5.07 -1.94 3.79
CA TYR A 96 -3.71 -2.42 3.98
C TYR A 96 -3.09 -1.84 5.24
N TYR A 97 -2.25 -2.64 5.89
CA TYR A 97 -1.17 -2.13 6.73
C TYR A 97 0.01 -1.78 5.84
N VAL A 98 0.62 -0.61 6.07
CA VAL A 98 1.79 -0.18 5.31
C VAL A 98 3.01 -0.33 6.21
N ILE A 99 3.89 -1.28 5.91
CA ILE A 99 5.06 -1.58 6.74
C ILE A 99 6.32 -1.03 6.10
N LYS A 100 7.13 -0.34 6.90
CA LYS A 100 8.40 0.22 6.45
C LYS A 100 9.40 -0.90 6.10
N ALA A 101 9.89 -0.91 4.87
CA ALA A 101 10.71 -2.02 4.38
C ALA A 101 12.23 -1.82 4.57
N LYS A 102 12.71 -0.57 4.70
CA LYS A 102 14.14 -0.24 4.81
C LYS A 102 14.42 0.93 5.76
N GLY A 103 15.68 1.01 6.22
CA GLY A 103 16.19 2.08 7.06
C GLY A 103 15.82 1.94 8.54
N ARG A 104 15.95 3.04 9.29
CA ARG A 104 15.56 3.11 10.71
C ARG A 104 14.07 2.78 10.86
N HIS A 105 13.70 2.03 11.89
CA HIS A 105 12.32 1.57 12.13
C HIS A 105 11.78 0.60 11.07
N LYS A 106 12.65 -0.11 10.34
CA LYS A 106 12.23 -1.23 9.48
C LYS A 106 11.35 -2.21 10.28
N GLY A 107 10.27 -2.67 9.67
CA GLY A 107 9.29 -3.58 10.28
C GLY A 107 8.20 -2.88 11.10
N GLN A 108 8.31 -1.57 11.34
CA GLN A 108 7.23 -0.79 11.93
C GLN A 108 6.17 -0.43 10.88
N ALA A 109 4.92 -0.32 11.32
CA ALA A 109 3.80 0.11 10.52
C ALA A 109 3.70 1.63 10.49
N TYR A 110 3.39 2.19 9.33
CA TYR A 110 2.97 3.58 9.25
C TYR A 110 1.59 3.76 9.87
N THR A 111 1.37 4.91 10.49
CA THR A 111 0.13 5.23 11.21
C THR A 111 -0.50 6.49 10.67
N CYS A 112 -1.83 6.50 10.58
CA CYS A 112 -2.62 7.70 10.44
C CYS A 112 -2.47 8.58 11.70
N SER A 113 -2.42 9.90 11.53
CA SER A 113 -2.46 10.86 12.64
C SER A 113 -3.89 11.36 12.87
N ARG A 114 -4.21 11.78 14.10
CA ARG A 114 -5.49 12.46 14.41
C ARG A 114 -5.45 13.97 14.12
N GLU A 115 -4.24 14.52 14.14
CA GLU A 115 -3.98 15.93 13.87
C GLU A 115 -3.70 16.09 12.37
N ASP A 116 -4.35 17.08 11.76
CA ASP A 116 -4.06 17.49 10.40
C ASP A 116 -2.62 18.03 10.38
N ALA A 117 -1.76 17.47 9.54
CA ALA A 117 -0.33 17.81 9.51
C ALA A 117 -0.05 19.31 9.24
N ALA A 118 -1.08 20.10 8.86
CA ALA A 118 -1.03 21.55 8.76
C ALA A 118 -0.78 22.26 10.10
N ALA A 119 -1.12 21.64 11.24
CA ALA A 119 -0.84 22.19 12.57
C ALA A 119 0.62 21.97 13.04
N MET A 120 1.46 21.26 12.27
CA MET A 120 2.87 21.01 12.56
C MET A 120 3.83 21.88 11.73
N CYS A 121 3.41 23.09 11.34
CA CYS A 121 4.35 24.11 10.90
C CYS A 121 4.92 24.83 12.14
N CYS A 122 6.26 24.85 12.21
CA CYS A 122 7.12 25.76 12.99
C CYS A 122 7.69 25.33 14.36
N PHE A 123 7.37 24.17 14.95
CA PHE A 123 8.03 23.77 16.21
C PHE A 123 8.42 22.28 16.30
N ASN A 124 9.72 22.06 16.54
CA ASN A 124 10.40 20.84 16.97
C ASN A 124 10.75 19.75 15.94
N ASN A 125 12.05 19.71 15.62
CA ASN A 125 12.84 18.61 15.06
C ASN A 125 12.81 17.28 15.88
N VAL A 126 11.81 17.07 16.74
CA VAL A 126 11.71 15.93 17.68
C VAL A 126 10.45 15.08 17.45
N GLN A 127 9.44 15.55 16.69
CA GLN A 127 8.20 14.77 16.45
C GLN A 127 8.18 13.96 15.15
N THR A 128 9.24 13.99 14.36
CA THR A 128 9.42 13.13 13.17
C THR A 128 9.41 11.63 13.51
N TYR A 129 9.57 11.28 14.80
CA TYR A 129 9.56 9.92 15.34
C TYR A 129 8.17 9.26 15.43
N ARG A 130 7.08 9.98 15.14
CA ARG A 130 5.71 9.45 15.22
C ARG A 130 5.10 8.98 13.89
N LYS A 131 5.87 8.86 12.80
CA LYS A 131 5.33 8.38 11.51
C LYS A 131 5.15 6.86 11.44
N THR A 132 5.85 6.10 12.28
CA THR A 132 5.74 4.63 12.35
C THR A 132 5.67 4.14 13.80
N ARG A 133 4.98 3.01 14.03
CA ARG A 133 4.85 2.35 15.34
C ARG A 133 5.04 0.84 15.20
N PRO A 134 5.38 0.11 16.28
CA PRO A 134 5.32 -1.34 16.28
C PRO A 134 3.99 -1.84 15.70
N PHE A 135 4.08 -2.83 14.81
CA PHE A 135 2.92 -3.36 14.12
C PHE A 135 1.91 -3.94 15.13
N ASN A 136 0.66 -3.50 15.03
CA ASN A 136 -0.45 -4.00 15.82
C ASN A 136 -1.67 -4.16 14.90
N TYR A 137 -2.05 -5.41 14.63
CA TYR A 137 -3.16 -5.71 13.74
C TYR A 137 -4.52 -5.17 14.23
N ARG A 138 -4.66 -4.92 15.54
CA ARG A 138 -5.89 -4.38 16.14
C ARG A 138 -5.97 -2.86 16.08
N ASP A 139 -4.86 -2.19 15.76
CA ASP A 139 -4.80 -0.74 15.67
C ASP A 139 -5.39 -0.27 14.33
N SER A 140 -6.55 0.37 14.37
CA SER A 140 -7.24 0.87 13.17
C SER A 140 -6.48 2.03 12.51
N TYR A 141 -5.72 2.83 13.27
CA TYR A 141 -4.86 3.88 12.73
C TYR A 141 -3.66 3.34 11.96
N GLN A 142 -3.34 2.04 12.05
CA GLN A 142 -2.33 1.41 11.18
C GLN A 142 -2.91 0.94 9.84
N GLN A 143 -4.22 1.08 9.64
CA GLN A 143 -4.92 0.66 8.44
C GLN A 143 -5.21 1.85 7.54
N VAL A 144 -4.93 1.69 6.25
CA VAL A 144 -5.30 2.66 5.22
C VAL A 144 -6.11 1.98 4.14
N GLU A 145 -7.08 2.70 3.60
CA GLU A 145 -7.85 2.30 2.44
C GLU A 145 -7.25 2.92 1.19
N ILE A 146 -6.93 2.10 0.19
CA ILE A 146 -6.28 2.54 -1.04
C ILE A 146 -7.30 2.64 -2.16
N HIS A 147 -7.34 3.81 -2.81
CA HIS A 147 -8.22 4.08 -3.93
C HIS A 147 -7.41 4.35 -5.20
N ARG A 148 -8.01 4.04 -6.35
CA ARG A 148 -7.44 4.36 -7.66
C ARG A 148 -7.66 5.85 -7.96
N TYR A 149 -6.64 6.47 -8.56
CA TYR A 149 -6.71 7.81 -9.11
C TYR A 149 -6.81 7.75 -10.65
N HIS A 150 -7.39 8.78 -11.27
CA HIS A 150 -7.77 8.74 -12.69
C HIS A 150 -6.59 8.55 -13.66
N ASN A 151 -5.38 8.98 -13.28
CA ASN A 151 -4.15 8.83 -14.07
C ASN A 151 -3.44 7.46 -13.90
N GLY A 152 -4.09 6.48 -13.24
CA GLY A 152 -3.48 5.19 -12.92
C GLY A 152 -2.51 5.23 -11.74
N GLY A 153 -2.48 6.33 -10.99
CA GLY A 153 -1.93 6.42 -9.64
C GLY A 153 -2.97 6.02 -8.59
N PHE A 154 -2.68 6.36 -7.34
CA PHE A 154 -3.53 6.03 -6.20
C PHE A 154 -3.57 7.19 -5.19
N PHE A 155 -4.46 7.06 -4.23
CA PHE A 155 -4.47 7.87 -3.02
C PHE A 155 -4.96 7.01 -1.84
N ALA A 156 -4.57 7.38 -0.63
CA ALA A 156 -5.01 6.68 0.58
C ALA A 156 -6.02 7.52 1.36
N LYS A 157 -6.96 6.84 2.03
CA LYS A 157 -7.78 7.37 3.11
C LYS A 157 -7.52 6.60 4.39
N SER A 158 -7.74 7.26 5.53
CA SER A 158 -7.76 6.56 6.81
C SER A 158 -9.04 5.72 6.91
N VAL A 159 -8.94 4.59 7.60
CA VAL A 159 -10.14 3.80 7.97
C VAL A 159 -10.95 4.53 9.04
N ASP A 160 -10.27 5.17 9.99
CA ASP A 160 -10.89 6.04 10.99
C ASP A 160 -11.20 7.41 10.39
N TRP A 161 -12.40 7.93 10.69
CA TRP A 161 -12.92 9.18 10.14
C TRP A 161 -12.10 10.42 10.54
N ASP A 162 -11.45 10.39 11.71
CA ASP A 162 -10.59 11.45 12.23
C ASP A 162 -9.11 11.23 11.89
N GLY A 163 -8.80 10.21 11.09
CA GLY A 163 -7.43 9.85 10.75
C GLY A 163 -6.95 10.46 9.44
N TYR A 164 -5.68 10.87 9.43
CA TYR A 164 -4.97 11.40 8.28
C TYR A 164 -3.86 10.44 7.88
N PRO A 165 -3.87 9.87 6.66
CA PRO A 165 -2.82 8.97 6.20
C PRO A 165 -1.42 9.62 6.22
N PRO A 166 -0.35 8.80 6.28
CA PRO A 166 1.01 9.28 6.13
C PRO A 166 1.16 10.18 4.90
N SER A 167 1.91 11.28 5.03
CA SER A 167 1.98 12.32 3.99
C SER A 167 2.30 11.80 2.59
N PHE A 168 3.20 10.83 2.46
CA PHE A 168 3.58 10.23 1.18
C PHE A 168 2.46 9.42 0.50
N LEU A 169 1.42 9.04 1.24
CA LEU A 169 0.21 8.37 0.76
C LEU A 169 -1.01 9.32 0.63
N ARG A 170 -0.91 10.52 1.21
CA ARG A 170 -2.00 11.50 1.27
C ARG A 170 -2.17 12.27 -0.04
N THR A 171 -1.07 12.66 -0.69
CA THR A 171 -1.13 13.36 -1.99
C THR A 171 -1.74 12.44 -3.04
N ALA A 172 -2.77 12.90 -3.75
CA ALA A 172 -3.38 12.07 -4.78
C ALA A 172 -2.44 11.88 -5.99
N GLY A 173 -2.50 10.69 -6.59
CA GLY A 173 -1.77 10.38 -7.82
C GLY A 173 -0.39 9.77 -7.61
N TRP A 174 -0.02 9.35 -6.39
CA TRP A 174 1.22 8.61 -6.19
C TRP A 174 1.21 7.28 -6.96
N GLU A 175 2.39 6.86 -7.39
CA GLU A 175 2.58 5.69 -8.23
C GLU A 175 3.31 4.58 -7.48
N ILE A 176 3.03 3.32 -7.84
CA ILE A 176 3.71 2.16 -7.26
C ILE A 176 4.53 1.46 -8.31
N TYR A 177 5.74 1.07 -7.92
CA TYR A 177 6.65 0.30 -8.72
C TYR A 177 7.16 -0.93 -7.97
N THR A 178 7.34 -2.04 -8.68
CA THR A 178 8.10 -3.18 -8.16
C THR A 178 9.58 -2.84 -8.11
N VAL A 179 10.27 -3.30 -7.06
CA VAL A 179 11.73 -3.24 -7.03
C VAL A 179 12.23 -4.34 -7.97
N ASN A 180 12.92 -3.96 -9.05
CA ASN A 180 13.69 -4.93 -9.82
C ASN A 180 14.79 -5.48 -8.89
N SER A 181 14.74 -6.79 -8.66
CA SER A 181 15.77 -7.57 -7.98
C SER A 181 17.01 -7.69 -8.84
#